data_AF-A0A8T7GRB1-F1
#
_entry.id   AF-A0A8T7GRB1-F1
#
_cell.length_a   1.000
_cell.length_b   1.000
_cell.length_c   1.000
_cell.angle_alpha   90.00
_cell.angle_beta   90.00
_cell.angle_gamma   90.00
#
_symmetry.space_group_name_H-M   'P 1'
#
loop_
_entity.id
_entity.type
_entity.pdbx_description
1 polymer ?
#
loop_
_entity_poly.entity_id
_entity_poly.type
_entity_poly.pdbx_seq_one_letter_code
_entity_poly.pdbx_strand_id
1 'polypeptide(L)'
;MGEARRLIGRRVELARLLEGTRPASVRTIPVVVGPSGVGKTSLARAAAVALHERGYMTYHFLVGRRVETLGDLYNVLVSTASVSYASMLREALQAVAAKVFRSLLGEDWYEQMPSAAARLERSIYDILAELFLELARDAKKRGKRGVVVFIDEAQNLLQKLDSDESFRAARRPGSRRCL
;
A
#
# COMPACT_ATOMS: atom_id res chain seq x y z
N MET A 1 -16.37 -12.35 -11.30
CA MET A 1 -16.65 -13.53 -10.45
C MET A 1 -15.54 -14.61 -10.42
N GLY A 2 -14.34 -14.39 -11.00
CA GLY A 2 -13.39 -15.49 -11.27
C GLY A 2 -12.41 -15.89 -10.16
N GLU A 3 -11.75 -14.94 -9.48
CA GLU A 3 -10.62 -15.27 -8.60
C GLU A 3 -11.00 -15.57 -7.13
N ALA A 4 -11.94 -14.82 -6.53
CA ALA A 4 -12.34 -15.06 -5.14
C ALA A 4 -12.98 -16.45 -4.92
N ARG A 5 -13.69 -16.99 -5.93
CA ARG A 5 -14.26 -18.35 -5.89
C ARG A 5 -13.22 -19.45 -6.08
N ARG A 6 -12.06 -19.15 -6.66
CA ARG A 6 -10.96 -20.10 -6.90
C ARG A 6 -10.06 -20.31 -5.68
N LEU A 7 -10.23 -19.54 -4.60
CA LEU A 7 -9.49 -19.73 -3.37
C LEU A 7 -10.02 -20.98 -2.63
N ILE A 8 -9.29 -22.09 -2.75
CA ILE A 8 -9.60 -23.36 -2.08
C ILE A 8 -8.97 -23.38 -0.68
N GLY A 9 -9.71 -23.87 0.32
CA GLY A 9 -9.17 -24.17 1.65
C GLY A 9 -8.90 -22.98 2.58
N ARG A 10 -9.12 -21.71 2.15
CA ARG A 10 -8.82 -20.51 2.96
C ARG A 10 -10.01 -19.56 3.17
N ARG A 11 -11.22 -20.13 3.22
CA ARG A 11 -12.47 -19.36 3.36
C ARG A 11 -12.58 -18.65 4.71
N VAL A 12 -12.07 -19.26 5.78
CA VAL A 12 -12.11 -18.69 7.13
C VAL A 12 -11.19 -17.48 7.23
N GLU A 13 -9.96 -17.58 6.72
CA GLU A 13 -9.01 -16.46 6.72
C GLU A 13 -9.49 -15.32 5.83
N LEU A 14 -10.11 -15.63 4.68
CA LEU A 14 -10.73 -14.64 3.83
C LEU A 14 -11.87 -13.91 4.56
N ALA A 15 -12.75 -14.64 5.25
CA ALA A 15 -13.84 -14.04 6.02
C ALA A 15 -13.31 -13.09 7.11
N ARG A 16 -12.31 -13.54 7.89
CA ARG A 16 -11.67 -12.73 8.94
C ARG A 16 -11.02 -11.47 8.37
N LEU A 17 -10.30 -11.58 7.26
CA LEU A 17 -9.67 -10.44 6.59
C LEU A 17 -10.73 -9.42 6.13
N LEU A 18 -11.82 -9.91 5.54
CA LEU A 18 -12.93 -9.06 5.08
C LEU A 18 -13.71 -8.41 6.22
N GLU A 19 -13.82 -9.06 7.38
CA GLU A 19 -14.44 -8.50 8.59
C GLU A 19 -13.56 -7.42 9.22
N GLY A 20 -12.26 -7.68 9.37
CA GLY A 20 -11.31 -6.69 9.90
C GLY A 20 -11.11 -5.46 9.01
N THR A 21 -11.46 -5.56 7.72
CA THR A 21 -11.43 -4.43 6.77
C THR A 21 -12.73 -3.60 6.81
N ARG A 22 -13.70 -3.94 7.67
CA ARG A 22 -14.90 -3.10 7.84
C ARG A 22 -14.51 -1.78 8.53
N PRO A 23 -15.01 -0.62 8.06
CA PRO A 23 -14.71 0.65 8.68
C PRO A 23 -15.53 0.77 9.97
N ALA A 24 -14.91 0.46 11.10
CA ALA A 24 -15.41 0.82 12.43
C ALA A 24 -14.49 1.90 12.97
N SER A 25 -14.71 3.16 12.56
CA SER A 25 -14.07 4.41 13.05
C SER A 25 -12.53 4.48 13.18
N VAL A 26 -11.82 3.38 12.98
CA VAL A 26 -10.40 3.15 13.26
C VAL A 26 -9.77 2.62 11.97
N ARG A 27 -8.68 3.28 11.56
CA ARG A 27 -7.87 2.93 10.40
C ARG A 27 -7.19 1.58 10.66
N THR A 28 -7.85 0.48 10.31
CA THR A 28 -7.35 -0.87 10.56
C THR A 28 -6.39 -1.29 9.43
N ILE A 29 -5.19 -1.76 9.80
CA ILE A 29 -4.19 -2.28 8.86
C ILE A 29 -4.09 -3.80 9.07
N PRO A 30 -4.78 -4.62 8.25
CA PRO A 30 -4.67 -6.06 8.36
C PRO A 30 -3.29 -6.52 7.83
N VAL A 31 -2.53 -7.20 8.69
CA VAL A 31 -1.24 -7.81 8.31
C VAL A 31 -1.41 -9.32 8.22
N VAL A 32 -1.10 -9.90 7.06
CA VAL A 32 -1.13 -11.36 6.83
C VAL A 32 0.29 -11.90 6.95
N VAL A 33 0.54 -12.69 7.99
CA VAL A 33 1.86 -13.29 8.25
C VAL A 33 1.82 -14.80 8.00
N GLY A 34 2.91 -15.33 7.45
CA GLY A 34 3.09 -16.77 7.26
C GLY A 34 4.31 -17.09 6.38
N PRO A 35 4.76 -18.36 6.35
CA PRO A 35 5.90 -18.79 5.55
C PRO A 35 5.77 -18.45 4.06
N SER A 36 6.88 -18.44 3.32
CA SER A 36 6.82 -18.31 1.86
C SER A 36 6.04 -19.48 1.25
N GLY A 37 5.34 -19.25 0.14
CA GLY A 37 4.58 -20.28 -0.57
C GLY A 37 3.21 -20.68 0.01
N VAL A 38 2.81 -20.19 1.21
CA VAL A 38 1.52 -20.57 1.85
C VAL A 38 0.27 -19.90 1.25
N GLY A 39 0.40 -19.22 0.11
CA GLY A 39 -0.72 -18.59 -0.59
C GLY A 39 -1.23 -17.28 0.02
N LYS A 40 -0.37 -16.50 0.71
CA LYS A 40 -0.71 -15.15 1.22
C LYS A 40 -1.18 -14.22 0.10
N THR A 41 -0.44 -14.21 -1.01
CA THR A 41 -0.77 -13.43 -2.21
C THR A 41 -2.14 -13.84 -2.78
N SER A 42 -2.42 -15.14 -2.87
CA SER A 42 -3.72 -15.65 -3.34
C SER A 42 -4.87 -15.21 -2.44
N LEU A 43 -4.66 -15.22 -1.12
CA LEU A 43 -5.63 -14.72 -0.14
C LEU A 43 -5.87 -13.21 -0.30
N ALA A 44 -4.81 -12.41 -0.46
CA ALA A 44 -4.90 -10.97 -0.68
C ALA A 44 -5.65 -10.64 -1.98
N ARG A 45 -5.37 -11.35 -3.09
CA ARG A 45 -6.09 -11.19 -4.36
C ARG A 45 -7.58 -11.53 -4.24
N ALA A 46 -7.91 -12.63 -3.57
CA ALA A 46 -9.31 -12.99 -3.31
C ALA A 46 -10.04 -11.94 -2.47
N ALA A 47 -9.37 -11.40 -1.45
CA ALA A 47 -9.90 -10.31 -0.63
C ALA A 47 -10.10 -9.03 -1.46
N ALA A 48 -9.14 -8.67 -2.32
CA ALA A 48 -9.24 -7.50 -3.19
C ALA A 48 -10.46 -7.58 -4.11
N VAL A 49 -10.75 -8.75 -4.69
CA VAL A 49 -11.96 -8.97 -5.51
C VAL A 49 -13.23 -8.81 -4.67
N ALA A 50 -13.31 -9.48 -3.52
CA ALA A 50 -14.49 -9.44 -2.66
C ALA A 50 -14.76 -8.04 -2.10
N LEU A 51 -13.71 -7.27 -1.77
CA LEU A 51 -13.84 -5.87 -1.34
C LEU A 51 -14.25 -4.95 -2.49
N HIS A 52 -13.75 -5.20 -3.69
CA HIS A 52 -14.15 -4.44 -4.86
C HIS A 52 -15.66 -4.59 -5.13
N GLU A 53 -16.18 -5.82 -5.06
CA GLU A 53 -17.62 -6.12 -5.17
C GLU A 53 -18.45 -5.43 -4.07
N ARG A 54 -17.83 -5.16 -2.90
CA ARG A 54 -18.46 -4.40 -1.80
C ARG A 54 -18.38 -2.89 -1.96
N GLY A 55 -17.81 -2.38 -3.05
CA GLY A 55 -17.72 -0.94 -3.36
C GLY A 55 -16.42 -0.26 -2.94
N TYR A 56 -15.35 -1.01 -2.64
CA TYR A 56 -14.03 -0.45 -2.32
C TYR A 56 -13.14 -0.34 -3.56
N MET A 57 -12.19 0.60 -3.54
CA MET A 57 -11.04 0.57 -4.44
C MET A 57 -9.94 -0.26 -3.80
N THR A 58 -9.38 -1.20 -4.57
CA THR A 58 -8.39 -2.14 -4.05
C THR A 58 -7.11 -2.05 -4.88
N TYR A 59 -5.98 -1.93 -4.19
CA TYR A 59 -4.65 -1.89 -4.79
C TYR A 59 -3.80 -3.01 -4.22
N HIS A 60 -3.01 -3.67 -5.07
CA HIS A 60 -2.13 -4.76 -4.65
C HIS A 60 -0.72 -4.50 -5.17
N PHE A 61 0.16 -4.09 -4.26
CA PHE A 61 1.56 -3.79 -4.52
C PHE A 61 2.40 -5.03 -4.23
N LEU A 62 3.22 -5.43 -5.19
CA LEU A 62 4.27 -6.43 -4.96
C LEU A 62 5.60 -5.71 -4.82
N VAL A 63 6.16 -5.70 -3.62
CA VAL A 63 7.44 -5.06 -3.35
C VAL A 63 8.56 -6.08 -3.51
N GLY A 64 8.74 -6.60 -4.73
CA GLY A 64 9.65 -7.74 -4.99
C GLY A 64 11.13 -7.44 -4.77
N ARG A 65 11.51 -6.17 -4.65
CA ARG A 65 12.87 -5.72 -4.33
C ARG A 65 12.82 -4.59 -3.31
N ARG A 66 13.94 -4.35 -2.64
CA ARG A 66 14.09 -3.24 -1.70
C ARG A 66 13.80 -1.90 -2.37
N VAL A 67 13.05 -1.05 -1.66
CA VAL A 67 12.78 0.34 -2.08
C VAL A 67 13.82 1.24 -1.44
N GLU A 68 14.82 1.66 -2.21
CA GLU A 68 15.91 2.51 -1.73
C GLU A 68 15.75 3.96 -2.19
N THR A 69 15.12 4.15 -3.35
CA THR A 69 14.94 5.45 -3.99
C THR A 69 13.46 5.77 -4.20
N LEU A 70 13.15 7.04 -4.50
CA LEU A 70 11.82 7.41 -5.01
C LEU A 70 11.51 6.74 -6.35
N GLY A 71 12.52 6.53 -7.18
CA GLY A 71 12.42 5.75 -8.41
C GLY A 71 11.86 4.36 -8.16
N ASP A 72 12.42 3.66 -7.16
CA ASP A 72 11.94 2.34 -6.76
C ASP A 72 10.50 2.40 -6.26
N LEU A 73 10.17 3.39 -5.43
CA LEU A 73 8.83 3.55 -4.90
C LEU A 73 7.82 3.76 -6.03
N TYR A 74 8.09 4.69 -6.94
CA TYR A 74 7.21 4.93 -8.08
C TYR A 74 7.07 3.69 -8.97
N ASN A 75 8.18 2.99 -9.24
CA ASN A 75 8.15 1.75 -10.01
C ASN A 75 7.26 0.70 -9.34
N VAL A 76 7.33 0.54 -8.02
CA VAL A 76 6.41 -0.32 -7.26
C VAL A 76 4.95 0.15 -7.41
N LEU A 77 4.70 1.46 -7.35
CA LEU A 77 3.36 2.03 -7.49
C LEU A 77 2.79 1.87 -8.91
N VAL A 78 3.59 1.99 -9.97
CA VAL A 78 3.10 1.88 -11.35
C VAL A 78 3.13 0.45 -11.90
N SER A 79 3.90 -0.44 -11.27
CA SER A 79 3.93 -1.88 -11.54
C SER A 79 2.82 -2.66 -10.85
N THR A 80 1.94 -1.98 -10.11
CA THR A 80 0.79 -2.57 -9.41
C THR A 80 0.11 -3.63 -10.26
N ALA A 81 0.17 -4.88 -9.79
CA ALA A 81 -0.53 -6.00 -10.38
C ALA A 81 -2.01 -5.92 -9.99
N SER A 82 -2.76 -5.04 -10.66
CA SER A 82 -4.19 -4.92 -10.42
C SER A 82 -4.90 -6.20 -10.87
N VAL A 83 -5.60 -6.82 -9.92
CA VAL A 83 -6.44 -7.98 -10.15
C VAL A 83 -7.61 -7.58 -11.07
N SER A 84 -7.61 -8.09 -12.30
CA SER A 84 -8.72 -8.18 -13.27
C SER A 84 -9.49 -6.92 -13.70
N TYR A 85 -9.34 -5.76 -13.05
CA TYR A 85 -10.01 -4.47 -13.35
C TYR A 85 -8.99 -3.37 -13.72
N ALA A 86 -7.95 -3.78 -14.45
CA ALA A 86 -6.61 -3.21 -14.32
C ALA A 86 -6.39 -1.80 -14.89
N SER A 87 -7.10 -1.36 -15.94
CA SER A 87 -6.78 -0.10 -16.61
C SER A 87 -7.21 1.13 -15.80
N MET A 88 -8.49 1.26 -15.47
CA MET A 88 -9.02 2.45 -14.77
C MET A 88 -8.40 2.68 -13.39
N LEU A 89 -8.14 1.61 -12.64
CA LEU A 89 -7.52 1.73 -11.31
C LEU A 89 -6.04 2.08 -11.42
N ARG A 90 -5.35 1.57 -12.44
CA ARG A 90 -3.95 1.91 -12.69
C ARG A 90 -3.81 3.37 -13.11
N GLU A 91 -4.67 3.86 -14.00
CA GLU A 91 -4.70 5.28 -14.40
C GLU A 91 -4.98 6.19 -13.20
N ALA A 92 -5.95 5.85 -12.35
CA ALA A 92 -6.24 6.61 -11.14
C ALA A 92 -5.03 6.68 -10.20
N LEU A 93 -4.35 5.53 -9.99
CA LEU A 93 -3.15 5.48 -9.17
C LEU A 93 -1.98 6.25 -9.78
N GLN A 94 -1.76 6.14 -11.09
CA GLN A 94 -0.73 6.90 -11.80
C GLN A 94 -0.98 8.41 -11.71
N ALA A 95 -2.23 8.85 -11.89
CA ALA A 95 -2.61 10.26 -11.76
C ALA A 95 -2.40 10.77 -10.33
N VAL A 96 -2.80 9.99 -9.31
CA VAL A 96 -2.58 10.34 -7.90
C VAL A 96 -1.09 10.35 -7.54
N ALA A 97 -0.32 9.35 -7.99
CA ALA A 97 1.12 9.32 -7.78
C ALA A 97 1.80 10.52 -8.43
N ALA A 98 1.52 10.79 -9.72
CA ALA A 98 2.07 11.94 -10.43
C ALA A 98 1.73 13.26 -9.72
N LYS A 99 0.50 13.42 -9.22
CA LYS A 99 0.11 14.59 -8.43
C LYS A 99 0.96 14.74 -7.17
N VAL A 100 1.14 13.67 -6.40
CA VAL A 100 1.95 13.68 -5.17
C VAL A 100 3.42 13.99 -5.50
N PHE A 101 4.01 13.31 -6.48
CA PHE A 101 5.41 13.53 -6.86
C PHE A 101 5.64 14.94 -7.43
N ARG A 102 4.72 15.47 -8.24
CA ARG A 102 4.77 16.86 -8.71
C ARG A 102 4.70 17.86 -7.55
N SER A 103 3.85 17.61 -6.56
CA SER A 103 3.78 18.46 -5.37
C SER A 103 5.06 18.43 -4.54
N LEU A 104 5.83 17.33 -4.59
CA LEU A 104 7.06 17.15 -3.83
C LEU A 104 8.30 17.67 -4.58
N LEU A 105 8.35 17.51 -5.90
CA LEU A 105 9.56 17.70 -6.72
C LEU A 105 9.41 18.75 -7.82
N GLY A 106 8.23 19.35 -8.00
CA GLY A 106 7.93 20.29 -9.07
C GLY A 106 7.51 19.63 -10.38
N GLU A 107 7.40 20.42 -11.46
CA GLU A 107 6.89 19.95 -12.76
C GLU A 107 7.79 18.89 -13.41
N ASP A 108 9.12 19.01 -13.26
CA ASP A 108 10.11 18.08 -13.81
C ASP A 108 10.39 16.88 -12.87
N TRP A 109 9.41 16.49 -12.05
CA TRP A 109 9.57 15.48 -11.01
C TRP A 109 10.16 14.16 -11.51
N TYR A 110 9.81 13.75 -12.74
CA TYR A 110 10.29 12.50 -13.33
C TYR A 110 11.82 12.51 -13.55
N GLU A 111 12.38 13.65 -13.97
CA GLU A 111 13.82 13.82 -14.16
C GLU A 111 14.55 13.99 -12.83
N GLN A 112 13.89 14.60 -11.85
CA GLN A 112 14.47 14.84 -10.53
C GLN A 112 14.45 13.59 -9.64
N MET A 113 13.52 12.66 -9.84
CA MET A 113 13.33 11.48 -9.01
C MET A 113 14.59 10.66 -8.66
N PRO A 114 15.51 10.37 -9.61
CA PRO A 114 16.75 9.65 -9.31
C PRO A 114 17.67 10.40 -8.34
N SER A 115 17.65 11.74 -8.36
CA SER A 115 18.52 12.61 -7.56
C SER A 115 17.82 13.18 -6.31
N ALA A 116 16.49 13.14 -6.26
CA ALA A 116 15.67 13.74 -5.22
C ALA A 116 15.65 12.94 -3.90
N ALA A 117 15.90 11.64 -3.94
CA ALA A 117 15.86 10.78 -2.75
C ALA A 117 16.87 11.20 -1.67
N ALA A 118 17.99 11.81 -2.06
CA ALA A 118 19.00 12.34 -1.13
C ALA A 118 18.68 13.74 -0.60
N ARG A 119 17.77 14.48 -1.25
CA ARG A 119 17.44 15.88 -0.94
C ARG A 119 16.14 16.04 -0.14
N LEU A 120 15.28 15.02 -0.15
CA LEU A 120 14.03 15.07 0.59
C LEU A 120 14.28 14.80 2.08
N GLU A 121 13.92 15.76 2.92
CA GLU A 121 13.81 15.57 4.38
C GLU A 121 12.65 14.63 4.77
N ARG A 122 11.84 14.19 3.80
CA ARG A 122 10.67 13.34 4.01
C ARG A 122 11.02 11.87 3.90
N SER A 123 10.43 11.06 4.79
CA SER A 123 10.55 9.62 4.72
C SER A 123 9.69 9.05 3.57
N ILE A 124 10.06 7.86 3.06
CA ILE A 124 9.22 7.09 2.13
C ILE A 124 7.80 6.87 2.71
N TYR A 125 7.69 6.77 4.03
CA TYR A 125 6.41 6.58 4.71
C TYR A 125 5.51 7.81 4.64
N ASP A 126 6.07 9.02 4.72
CA ASP A 126 5.31 10.26 4.57
C ASP A 126 4.71 10.37 3.17
N ILE A 127 5.51 9.98 2.16
CA ILE A 127 5.08 9.96 0.76
C ILE A 127 3.97 8.92 0.55
N LEU A 128 4.12 7.72 1.12
CA LEU A 128 3.08 6.70 1.08
C LEU A 128 1.80 7.13 1.80
N ALA A 129 1.91 7.80 2.95
CA ALA A 129 0.77 8.32 3.68
C ALA A 129 0.01 9.37 2.86
N GLU A 130 0.73 10.30 2.24
CA GLU A 130 0.14 11.33 1.38
C GLU A 130 -0.54 10.70 0.15
N LEU A 131 0.12 9.72 -0.48
CA LEU A 131 -0.46 8.94 -1.57
C LEU A 131 -1.77 8.25 -1.15
N PHE A 132 -1.77 7.55 -0.02
CA PHE A 132 -2.96 6.82 0.45
C PHE A 132 -4.11 7.77 0.83
N LEU A 133 -3.80 8.95 1.37
CA LEU A 133 -4.80 9.99 1.62
C LEU A 133 -5.40 10.52 0.32
N GLU A 134 -4.59 10.77 -0.70
CA GLU A 134 -5.07 11.19 -2.02
C GLU A 134 -5.90 10.11 -2.72
N LEU A 135 -5.48 8.84 -2.63
CA LEU A 135 -6.28 7.72 -3.13
C LEU A 135 -7.64 7.64 -2.41
N ALA A 136 -7.67 7.85 -1.09
CA ALA A 136 -8.92 7.87 -0.33
C ALA A 136 -9.85 9.02 -0.76
N ARG A 137 -9.28 10.19 -1.06
CA ARG A 137 -10.02 11.35 -1.61
C ARG A 137 -10.58 11.03 -3.00
N ASP A 138 -9.77 10.45 -3.88
CA ASP A 138 -10.20 10.03 -5.22
C ASP A 138 -11.31 8.96 -5.16
N ALA A 139 -11.17 7.97 -4.28
CA ALA A 139 -12.19 6.96 -4.05
C ALA A 139 -13.53 7.55 -3.61
N LYS A 140 -13.50 8.52 -2.69
CA LYS A 140 -14.71 9.22 -2.25
C LYS A 140 -15.37 9.98 -3.40
N LYS A 141 -14.59 10.68 -4.24
CA LYS A 141 -15.10 11.38 -5.44
C LYS A 141 -15.77 10.44 -6.44
N ARG A 142 -15.27 9.19 -6.53
CA ARG A 142 -15.83 8.13 -7.40
C ARG A 142 -16.99 7.35 -6.76
N GLY A 143 -17.53 7.81 -5.63
CA GLY A 143 -18.64 7.15 -4.93
C GLY A 143 -18.26 5.80 -4.32
N LYS A 144 -16.97 5.56 -4.07
CA LYS A 144 -16.46 4.32 -3.46
C LYS A 144 -16.47 4.45 -1.94
N ARG A 145 -16.59 3.32 -1.24
CA ARG A 145 -16.66 3.26 0.23
C ARG A 145 -15.33 3.57 0.91
N GLY A 146 -14.22 3.45 0.16
CA GLY A 146 -12.88 3.68 0.66
C GLY A 146 -11.83 2.99 -0.23
N VAL A 147 -10.60 3.00 0.25
CA VAL A 147 -9.45 2.36 -0.37
C VAL A 147 -8.92 1.26 0.54
N VAL A 148 -8.58 0.12 -0.03
CA VAL A 148 -7.84 -0.94 0.64
C VAL A 148 -6.57 -1.20 -0.14
N VAL A 149 -5.45 -1.16 0.56
CA VAL A 149 -4.13 -1.40 -0.02
C VAL A 149 -3.58 -2.70 0.55
N PHE A 150 -3.24 -3.62 -0.34
CA PHE A 150 -2.50 -4.83 -0.04
C PHE A 150 -1.05 -4.61 -0.46
N ILE A 151 -0.11 -4.83 0.46
CA ILE A 151 1.33 -4.73 0.20
C ILE A 151 1.93 -6.10 0.45
N ASP A 152 2.34 -6.77 -0.63
CA ASP A 152 3.09 -8.02 -0.56
C ASP A 152 4.59 -7.72 -0.46
N GLU A 153 5.31 -8.57 0.27
CA GLU A 153 6.72 -8.37 0.61
C GLU A 153 7.02 -7.01 1.27
N ALA A 154 6.11 -6.55 2.16
CA ALA A 154 6.17 -5.24 2.81
C ALA A 154 7.49 -4.99 3.58
N GLN A 155 8.22 -6.03 3.99
CA GLN A 155 9.55 -5.86 4.60
C GLN A 155 10.53 -5.12 3.69
N ASN A 156 10.38 -5.23 2.36
CA ASN A 156 11.20 -4.52 1.38
C ASN A 156 10.90 -3.01 1.33
N LEU A 157 9.78 -2.57 1.92
CA LEU A 157 9.46 -1.17 2.23
C LEU A 157 9.90 -0.76 3.65
N LEU A 158 10.02 -1.70 4.59
CA LEU A 158 10.15 -1.44 6.03
C LEU A 158 11.60 -1.38 6.56
N GLN A 159 12.58 -1.83 5.79
CA GLN A 159 13.95 -2.02 6.31
C GLN A 159 14.77 -0.76 6.63
N LYS A 160 14.28 0.46 6.36
CA LYS A 160 14.92 1.67 6.93
C LYS A 160 14.66 1.82 8.44
N LEU A 161 13.64 1.15 9.00
CA LEU A 161 13.30 1.22 10.43
C LEU A 161 14.37 0.63 11.35
N ASP A 162 15.21 -0.29 10.88
CA ASP A 162 16.30 -0.84 11.69
C ASP A 162 17.61 -0.02 11.58
N SER A 163 17.73 0.87 10.60
CA SER A 163 18.90 1.77 10.46
C SER A 163 18.66 3.19 10.99
N ASP A 164 17.39 3.55 11.25
CA ASP A 164 17.01 4.85 11.78
C ASP A 164 17.16 4.85 13.31
N GLU A 165 18.17 5.55 13.84
CA GLU A 165 18.42 5.66 15.29
C GLU A 165 17.17 6.11 16.05
N SER A 166 16.33 6.92 15.42
CA SER A 166 15.03 7.42 15.91
C SER A 166 14.08 6.28 16.30
N PHE A 167 14.04 5.21 15.49
CA PHE A 167 13.17 4.06 15.72
C PHE A 167 13.78 3.08 16.74
N ARG A 168 15.12 2.92 16.75
CA ARG A 168 15.83 2.17 17.80
C ARG A 168 15.68 2.83 19.18
N ALA A 169 15.67 4.17 19.24
CA ALA A 169 15.45 4.92 20.47
C ALA A 169 14.05 4.68 21.05
N ALA A 170 13.02 4.57 20.20
CA ALA A 170 11.64 4.26 20.60
C ALA A 170 11.45 2.80 21.10
N ARG A 171 12.36 1.88 20.74
CA ARG A 171 12.36 0.48 21.21
C ARG A 171 13.09 0.25 22.52
N ARG A 172 13.75 1.27 23.11
CA ARG A 172 14.38 1.09 24.42
C ARG A 172 13.29 0.85 25.47
N PRO A 173 13.30 -0.29 26.19
CA PRO A 173 12.37 -0.52 27.29
C PRO A 173 12.64 0.54 28.37
N GLY A 174 11.84 1.60 28.38
CA GLY A 174 12.02 2.74 29.26
C GLY A 174 11.47 4.08 28.74
N SER A 175 11.32 4.28 27.43
CA SER A 175 10.76 5.53 26.92
C SER A 175 9.23 5.48 26.89
N ARG A 176 8.60 5.80 28.03
CA ARG A 176 7.21 6.29 28.02
C ARG A 176 7.19 7.60 27.23
N ARG A 177 6.67 7.57 26.00
CA ARG A 177 5.99 8.73 25.45
C ARG A 177 4.60 8.28 25.02
N CYS A 178 3.63 8.69 25.83
CA CYS A 178 2.23 8.72 25.46
C CYS A 178 2.09 9.58 24.20
N LEU A 179 1.50 9.01 23.16
CA LEU A 179 0.56 9.68 22.24
C LEU A 179 -0.53 8.66 21.92
#